data_AF-A0A1A8JY98-F1
#
_entry.id   AF-A0A1A8JY98-F1
#
_cell.length_a   1.000
_cell.length_b   1.000
_cell.length_c   1.000
_cell.angle_alpha   90.00
_cell.angle_beta   90.00
_cell.angle_gamma   90.00
#
_symmetry.space_group_name_H-M   'P 1'
#
loop_
_entity.id
_entity.type
_entity.pdbx_description
1 polymer ?
#
loop_
_entity_poly.entity_id
_entity_poly.type
_entity_poly.pdbx_seq_one_letter_code
_entity_poly.pdbx_strand_id
1 'polypeptide(L)'
;MRRFLSRKGRFSLRQSKSGTRSSSKDFFLGLPATNQNWPDAFGFRLGGTGPSYILSVVEGSSAYLAGLQPGDQVVDIEGQDVTNL
;
A
#
# COMPACT_ATOMS: atom_id res chain seq x y z
N MET A 1 -7.88 52.25 12.88
CA MET A 1 -8.19 51.15 11.95
C MET A 1 -7.09 51.05 10.92
N ARG A 2 -6.36 49.93 10.83
CA ARG A 2 -5.32 49.73 9.81
C ARG A 2 -5.72 48.53 8.95
N ARG A 3 -6.13 48.81 7.71
CA ARG A 3 -6.50 47.82 6.70
C ARG A 3 -5.23 47.32 6.03
N PHE A 4 -4.97 46.01 6.11
CA PHE A 4 -3.87 45.37 5.40
C PHE A 4 -4.31 44.99 3.98
N LEU A 5 -3.53 45.43 3.00
CA LEU A 5 -3.74 45.15 1.58
C LEU A 5 -3.51 43.66 1.25
N SER A 6 -4.43 43.15 0.44
CA SER A 6 -4.44 41.84 -0.19
C SER A 6 -3.13 41.53 -0.94
N ARG A 7 -2.54 40.35 -0.68
CA ARG A 7 -1.58 39.72 -1.59
C ARG A 7 -2.21 38.45 -2.14
N LYS A 8 -2.71 38.54 -3.38
CA LYS A 8 -3.03 37.40 -4.23
C LYS A 8 -1.75 36.61 -4.50
N GLY A 9 -1.52 35.55 -3.74
CA GLY A 9 -0.57 34.51 -4.10
C GLY A 9 -1.25 33.53 -5.05
N ARG A 10 -0.89 33.58 -6.34
CA ARG A 10 -1.24 32.54 -7.31
C ARG A 10 -0.42 31.29 -6.99
N PHE A 11 -1.03 30.30 -6.36
CA PHE A 11 -0.48 28.96 -6.27
C PHE A 11 -0.54 28.31 -7.65
N SER A 12 0.57 28.33 -8.39
CA SER A 12 0.76 27.46 -9.56
C SER A 12 1.12 26.06 -9.06
N LEU A 13 0.13 25.19 -8.95
CA LEU A 13 0.35 23.75 -8.78
C LEU A 13 1.01 23.22 -10.06
N ARG A 14 2.34 23.12 -10.06
CA ARG A 14 3.10 22.51 -11.14
C ARG A 14 2.86 21.00 -11.10
N GLN A 15 1.85 20.54 -11.85
CA GLN A 15 1.73 19.13 -12.22
C GLN A 15 3.01 18.71 -12.96
N SER A 16 3.78 17.79 -12.36
CA SER A 16 4.86 17.11 -13.05
C SER A 16 5.36 15.94 -12.21
N LYS A 17 4.76 14.76 -12.40
CA LYS A 17 5.45 13.54 -12.83
C LYS A 17 4.45 12.39 -12.96
N SER A 18 4.42 11.88 -14.17
CA SER A 18 3.78 10.65 -14.64
C SER A 18 3.84 9.51 -13.62
N GLY A 19 2.74 9.27 -12.91
CA GLY A 19 2.40 7.92 -12.49
C GLY A 19 1.80 7.23 -13.70
N THR A 20 2.45 6.17 -14.19
CA THR A 20 1.83 5.22 -15.12
C THR A 20 0.48 4.85 -14.54
N ARG A 21 -0.60 5.25 -15.23
CA ARG A 21 -1.97 4.82 -14.90
C ARG A 21 -2.00 3.33 -15.21
N SER A 22 -1.62 2.50 -14.23
CA SER A 22 -1.69 1.06 -14.37
C SER A 22 -3.15 0.70 -14.54
N SER A 23 -3.47 0.16 -15.71
CA SER A 23 -4.81 -0.20 -16.17
C SER A 23 -5.44 -1.18 -15.19
N SER A 24 -6.56 -0.78 -14.59
CA SER A 24 -7.32 -1.53 -13.58
C SER A 24 -8.08 -2.74 -14.16
N LYS A 25 -7.42 -3.64 -14.90
CA LYS A 25 -8.12 -4.77 -15.57
C LYS A 25 -7.61 -6.18 -15.30
N ASP A 26 -6.55 -6.35 -14.51
CA ASP A 26 -5.99 -7.68 -14.25
C ASP A 26 -5.95 -8.04 -12.75
N PHE A 27 -6.96 -7.64 -11.97
CA PHE A 27 -7.20 -8.16 -10.60
C PHE A 27 -7.81 -9.57 -10.62
N PHE A 28 -7.51 -10.39 -11.64
CA PHE A 28 -8.03 -11.74 -11.77
C PHE A 28 -7.31 -12.69 -10.81
N LEU A 29 -7.91 -12.90 -9.63
CA LEU A 29 -8.06 -14.20 -8.93
C LEU A 29 -6.81 -15.07 -8.67
N GLY A 30 -5.61 -14.49 -8.64
CA GLY A 30 -4.42 -15.15 -8.10
C GLY A 30 -3.86 -14.29 -6.99
N LEU A 31 -4.19 -14.59 -5.73
CA LEU A 31 -3.48 -14.00 -4.61
C LEU A 31 -2.00 -14.33 -4.79
N PRO A 32 -1.12 -13.34 -5.02
CA PRO A 32 0.27 -13.65 -5.27
C PRO A 32 0.88 -14.08 -3.93
N ALA A 33 1.54 -15.24 -3.91
CA ALA A 33 2.35 -15.73 -2.78
C ALA A 33 3.55 -14.79 -2.44
N THR A 34 3.64 -13.64 -3.13
CA THR A 34 4.64 -12.60 -2.98
C THR A 34 3.95 -11.24 -3.13
N ASN A 35 4.56 -10.15 -2.65
CA ASN A 35 3.99 -8.80 -2.81
C ASN A 35 4.02 -8.25 -4.24
N GLN A 36 4.24 -9.10 -5.25
CA GLN A 36 4.14 -8.67 -6.64
C GLN A 36 2.73 -8.15 -6.89
N ASN A 37 2.65 -6.90 -7.38
CA ASN A 37 1.40 -6.20 -7.68
C ASN A 37 0.57 -5.71 -6.47
N TRP A 38 1.07 -5.84 -5.24
CA TRP A 38 0.45 -5.19 -4.08
C TRP A 38 0.83 -3.70 -4.01
N PRO A 39 -0.07 -2.81 -3.58
CA PRO A 39 0.27 -1.42 -3.33
C PRO A 39 1.35 -1.28 -2.27
N ASP A 40 2.48 -0.63 -2.62
CA ASP A 40 3.53 -0.25 -1.66
C ASP A 40 2.98 0.57 -0.49
N ALA A 41 1.86 1.26 -0.70
CA ALA A 41 1.15 2.05 0.29
C ALA A 41 0.69 1.26 1.53
N PHE A 42 0.56 -0.07 1.44
CA PHE A 42 0.25 -0.88 2.63
C PHE A 42 1.43 -0.94 3.60
N GLY A 43 2.67 -0.92 3.11
CA GLY A 43 3.87 -0.82 3.93
C GLY A 43 4.29 -2.12 4.62
N PHE A 44 4.12 -3.28 3.99
CA PHE A 44 4.70 -4.53 4.48
C PHE A 44 5.34 -5.35 3.34
N ARG A 45 6.09 -6.40 3.70
CA ARG A 45 6.63 -7.41 2.76
C ARG A 45 6.13 -8.80 3.10
N LEU A 46 5.63 -9.51 2.11
CA LEU A 46 5.25 -10.92 2.18
C LEU A 46 6.36 -11.82 1.61
N GLY A 47 6.51 -13.03 2.14
CA GLY A 47 7.28 -14.09 1.50
C GLY A 47 6.98 -15.47 2.05
N GLY A 48 7.48 -16.50 1.37
CA GLY A 48 7.17 -17.90 1.63
C GLY A 48 6.98 -18.66 0.32
N THR A 49 7.11 -19.99 0.36
CA THR A 49 6.81 -20.88 -0.78
C THR A 49 5.90 -22.01 -0.30
N GLY A 50 4.82 -21.60 0.39
CA GLY A 50 3.96 -22.41 1.24
C GLY A 50 4.52 -22.61 2.65
N PRO A 51 3.90 -22.11 3.73
CA PRO A 51 2.96 -20.97 3.90
C PRO A 51 3.61 -19.58 3.74
N SER A 52 2.80 -18.51 3.79
CA SER A 52 3.23 -17.11 3.66
C SER A 52 3.34 -16.37 4.99
N TYR A 53 4.34 -15.51 5.11
CA TYR A 53 4.62 -14.73 6.32
C TYR A 53 4.89 -13.25 6.04
N ILE A 54 4.59 -12.40 7.02
CA ILE A 54 5.02 -11.01 7.05
C ILE A 54 6.52 -10.95 7.37
N LEU A 55 7.33 -10.49 6.43
CA LEU A 55 8.78 -10.37 6.58
C LEU A 55 9.21 -9.04 7.22
N SER A 56 8.50 -7.96 6.93
CA SER A 56 8.79 -6.63 7.47
C SER A 56 7.56 -5.73 7.39
N VAL A 57 7.45 -4.80 8.33
CA VAL A 57 6.40 -3.76 8.37
C VAL A 57 7.06 -2.40 8.52
N VAL A 58 6.59 -1.41 7.74
CA VAL A 58 7.08 -0.04 7.77
C VAL A 58 6.34 0.72 8.87
N GLU A 59 7.07 1.33 9.80
CA GLU A 59 6.47 2.13 10.88
C GLU A 59 5.58 3.26 10.35
N GLY A 60 4.41 3.45 10.96
CA GLY A 60 3.44 4.47 10.57
C GLY A 60 2.65 4.17 9.27
N SER A 61 2.91 3.04 8.62
CA SER A 61 2.12 2.57 7.46
C SER A 61 0.73 2.05 7.87
N SER A 62 -0.13 1.81 6.87
CA SER A 62 -1.43 1.18 7.12
C SER A 62 -1.29 -0.21 7.76
N ALA A 63 -0.34 -1.02 7.33
CA ALA A 63 -0.06 -2.32 7.94
C ALA A 63 0.38 -2.22 9.40
N TYR A 64 1.22 -1.23 9.72
CA TYR A 64 1.63 -0.96 11.09
C TYR A 64 0.45 -0.56 11.97
N LEU A 65 -0.42 0.33 11.47
CA LEU A 65 -1.61 0.77 12.19
C LEU A 65 -2.64 -0.34 12.36
N ALA A 66 -2.69 -1.30 11.43
CA ALA A 66 -3.49 -2.51 11.53
C ALA A 66 -2.91 -3.53 12.53
N GLY A 67 -1.68 -3.32 13.00
CA GLY A 67 -1.04 -4.18 14.00
C GLY A 67 -0.32 -5.39 13.43
N LEU A 68 -0.07 -5.45 12.12
CA LEU A 68 0.74 -6.52 11.53
C LEU A 68 2.17 -6.47 12.09
N GLN A 69 2.74 -7.66 12.32
CA GLN A 69 4.09 -7.81 12.83
C GLN A 69 4.91 -8.76 11.97
N PRO A 70 6.25 -8.54 11.87
CA PRO A 70 7.13 -9.53 11.28
C PRO A 70 7.01 -10.88 12.00
N GLY A 71 6.85 -11.95 11.22
CA GLY A 71 6.65 -13.31 11.72
C GLY A 71 5.19 -13.77 11.74
N ASP A 72 4.22 -12.86 11.57
CA ASP A 72 2.81 -13.24 11.41
C ASP A 72 2.64 -14.13 10.17
N GLN A 73 1.87 -15.21 10.33
CA GLN A 73 1.47 -16.07 9.22
C GLN A 73 0.21 -15.53 8.57
N VAL A 74 0.19 -15.49 7.24
CA VAL A 74 -1.02 -15.20 6.48
C VAL A 74 -1.79 -16.49 6.24
N VAL A 75 -3.00 -16.54 6.79
CA VAL A 75 -3.89 -17.70 6.73
C VAL A 75 -5.10 -17.45 5.82
N ASP A 76 -5.53 -16.20 5.70
CA ASP A 76 -6.70 -15.79 4.91
C ASP A 76 -6.44 -14.42 4.27
N ILE A 77 -6.97 -14.21 3.07
CA ILE A 77 -7.00 -12.90 2.43
C ILE A 77 -8.40 -12.68 1.84
N GLU A 78 -9.07 -11.62 2.28
CA GLU A 78 -10.43 -11.25 1.83
C GLU A 78 -11.46 -12.40 1.97
N GLY A 79 -11.32 -13.24 3.00
CA GLY A 79 -12.20 -14.38 3.28
C GLY A 79 -11.86 -15.66 2.51
N GLN A 80 -10.71 -15.70 1.84
CA GLN A 80 -10.18 -16.89 1.19
C GLN A 80 -8.99 -17.47 1.96
N ASP A 81 -9.10 -18.73 2.39
CA ASP A 81 -7.99 -19.47 3.00
C ASP A 81 -6.83 -19.64 2.00
N VAL A 82 -5.63 -19.26 2.44
CA VAL A 82 -4.38 -19.30 1.68
C VAL A 82 -3.26 -20.05 2.40
N THR A 83 -3.57 -20.77 3.48
CA THR A 83 -2.57 -21.41 4.34
C THR A 83 -1.64 -22.37 3.59
N ASN A 84 -2.10 -22.96 2.48
CA ASN A 84 -1.36 -23.94 1.68
C ASN A 84 -0.84 -23.39 0.33
N LEU A 85 -0.88 -22.08 0.10
CA LEU A 85 -0.42 -21.43 -1.13
C LEU A 85 1.04 -20.97 -1.07
#